data_AF-A0A9E0T792-F1
#
_entry.id   AF-A0A9E0T792-F1
#
_cell.length_a   1.000
_cell.length_b   1.000
_cell.length_c   1.000
_cell.angle_alpha   90.00
_cell.angle_beta   90.00
_cell.angle_gamma   90.00
#
_symmetry.space_group_name_H-M   'P 1'
#
loop_
_entity.id
_entity.type
_entity.pdbx_description
1 polymer ?
#
loop_
_entity_poly.entity_id
_entity_poly.type
_entity_poly.pdbx_seq_one_letter_code
_entity_poly.pdbx_strand_id
1 'polypeptide(L)'
;MPHPLEPWLMRLHGAAAFAGLFMAGVLAAAHVPQGWRMTTRNPRLRQHKARQRRTGLALCALGLAAVLSGYLLYYFAPEDLRAAIGWSHAALGLVLAGLLPLHGWRRGAPGRER
;
A
#
# COMPACT_ATOMS: atom_id res chain seq x y z
N MET A 1 -6.88 30.20 11.32
CA MET A 1 -8.14 29.80 10.64
C MET A 1 -7.81 28.64 9.71
N PRO A 2 -8.62 27.57 9.66
CA PRO A 2 -8.40 26.45 8.74
C PRO A 2 -8.41 26.93 7.28
N HIS A 3 -7.60 26.29 6.44
CA HIS A 3 -7.45 26.69 5.03
C HIS A 3 -8.75 26.35 4.27
N PRO A 4 -9.28 27.22 3.38
CA PRO A 4 -10.57 26.99 2.72
C PRO A 4 -10.62 25.71 1.86
N LEU A 5 -9.47 25.18 1.44
CA LEU A 5 -9.37 23.91 0.70
C LEU A 5 -9.42 22.66 1.57
N GLU A 6 -9.25 22.78 2.89
CA GLU A 6 -9.19 21.64 3.80
C GLU A 6 -10.39 20.67 3.67
N PRO A 7 -11.65 21.15 3.61
CA PRO A 7 -12.81 20.26 3.44
C PRO A 7 -12.81 19.53 2.09
N TRP A 8 -12.33 20.21 1.04
CA TRP A 8 -12.26 19.63 -0.31
C TRP A 8 -11.18 18.57 -0.42
N LEU A 9 -10.01 18.82 0.18
CA LEU A 9 -8.92 17.85 0.23
C LEU A 9 -9.32 16.61 1.02
N MET A 10 -10.06 16.75 2.12
CA MET A 10 -10.56 15.61 2.88
C MET A 10 -11.59 14.78 2.10
N ARG A 11 -12.47 15.43 1.33
CA ARG A 11 -13.40 14.73 0.42
C ARG A 11 -12.67 13.98 -0.68
N LEU A 12 -11.69 14.63 -1.30
CA LEU A 12 -10.87 14.01 -2.35
C LEU A 12 -10.06 12.84 -1.80
N HIS A 13 -9.49 12.98 -0.61
CA HIS A 13 -8.79 11.90 0.09
C HIS A 13 -9.72 10.70 0.31
N GLY A 14 -10.93 10.92 0.83
CA GLY A 14 -11.93 9.87 1.02
C GLY A 14 -12.27 9.15 -0.29
N ALA A 15 -12.56 9.90 -1.36
CA ALA A 15 -12.83 9.32 -2.69
C ALA A 15 -11.63 8.51 -3.22
N ALA A 16 -10.42 9.06 -3.08
CA ALA A 16 -9.19 8.39 -3.49
C ALA A 16 -8.92 7.13 -2.66
N ALA A 17 -9.29 7.09 -1.38
CA ALA A 17 -9.16 5.91 -0.53
C ALA A 17 -10.03 4.76 -1.03
N PHE A 18 -11.29 5.01 -1.41
CA PHE A 18 -12.17 3.98 -1.99
C PHE A 18 -11.65 3.48 -3.34
N ALA A 19 -11.25 4.39 -4.23
CA ALA A 19 -10.65 4.03 -5.52
C ALA A 19 -9.37 3.20 -5.33
N GLY A 20 -8.51 3.63 -4.39
CA GLY A 20 -7.27 2.93 -4.03
C GLY A 20 -7.54 1.53 -3.46
N LEU A 21 -8.54 1.37 -2.59
CA LEU A 21 -8.94 0.08 -2.03
C LEU A 21 -9.45 -0.87 -3.12
N PHE A 22 -10.31 -0.38 -4.02
CA PHE A 22 -10.81 -1.15 -5.16
C PHE A 22 -9.65 -1.61 -6.06
N MET A 23 -8.78 -0.68 -6.45
CA MET A 23 -7.61 -0.99 -7.29
C MET A 23 -6.63 -1.93 -6.59
N ALA A 24 -6.45 -1.80 -5.28
CA ALA A 24 -5.65 -2.74 -4.49
C ALA A 24 -6.23 -4.16 -4.55
N GLY A 25 -7.56 -4.32 -4.49
CA GLY A 25 -8.24 -5.60 -4.68
C GLY A 25 -8.00 -6.20 -6.07
N VAL A 26 -8.17 -5.40 -7.12
CA VAL A 26 -7.90 -5.81 -8.51
C VAL A 26 -6.45 -6.24 -8.69
N LEU A 27 -5.50 -5.43 -8.21
CA LEU A 27 -4.07 -5.73 -8.27
C LEU A 27 -3.72 -6.97 -7.45
N ALA A 28 -4.31 -7.16 -6.27
CA ALA A 28 -4.07 -8.34 -5.47
C ALA A 28 -4.51 -9.62 -6.21
N ALA A 29 -5.71 -9.61 -6.81
CA ALA A 29 -6.25 -10.75 -7.54
C ALA A 29 -5.39 -11.13 -8.76
N ALA A 30 -4.92 -10.15 -9.53
CA ALA A 30 -4.09 -10.42 -10.71
C ALA A 30 -2.63 -10.74 -10.36
N HIS A 31 -2.04 -10.00 -9.41
CA HIS A 31 -0.59 -9.95 -9.23
C HIS A 31 -0.06 -10.93 -8.17
N VAL A 32 -0.81 -11.16 -7.09
CA VAL A 32 -0.35 -12.00 -5.96
C VAL A 32 -0.28 -13.48 -6.34
N PRO A 33 -1.30 -14.09 -6.97
CA PRO A 33 -1.24 -15.50 -7.38
C PRO A 33 -0.12 -15.78 -8.39
N GLN A 34 0.09 -14.87 -9.35
CA GLN A 34 1.16 -14.97 -10.34
C GLN A 34 2.54 -14.93 -9.68
N GLY A 35 2.75 -13.97 -8.77
CA GLY A 35 3.98 -13.86 -7.98
C GLY A 35 4.27 -15.12 -7.14
N TRP A 36 3.23 -15.80 -6.68
CA TRP A 36 3.36 -17.06 -5.94
C TRP A 36 3.73 -18.23 -6.87
N ARG A 37 2.99 -18.45 -7.97
CA ARG A 37 3.23 -19.58 -8.89
C ARG A 37 4.60 -19.55 -9.58
N MET A 38 5.15 -18.37 -9.85
CA MET A 38 6.43 -18.21 -10.57
C MET A 38 7.70 -18.45 -9.75
N THR A 39 7.58 -18.66 -8.43
CA THR A 39 8.74 -18.81 -7.51
C THR A 39 9.13 -20.27 -7.29
N THR A 40 8.23 -21.22 -7.52
CA THR A 40 8.42 -22.64 -7.18
C THR A 40 9.21 -23.44 -8.23
N ARG A 41 9.44 -22.90 -9.43
CA ARG A 41 9.98 -23.66 -10.57
C ARG A 41 11.49 -23.64 -10.78
N ASN A 42 12.26 -22.75 -10.14
CA ASN A 42 13.71 -22.65 -10.37
C ASN A 42 14.48 -22.29 -9.08
N PRO A 43 15.37 -23.18 -8.56
CA PRO A 43 16.07 -22.97 -7.30
C PRO A 43 16.99 -21.74 -7.28
N ARG A 44 17.59 -21.34 -8.41
CA ARG A 44 18.46 -20.16 -8.49
C ARG A 44 17.68 -18.84 -8.47
N LEU A 45 16.48 -18.82 -9.07
CA LEU A 45 15.58 -17.67 -9.04
C LEU A 45 14.80 -17.55 -7.71
N ARG A 46 14.81 -18.60 -6.88
CA ARG A 46 14.06 -18.68 -5.63
C ARG A 46 14.47 -17.61 -4.61
N GLN A 47 15.77 -17.32 -4.47
CA GLN A 47 16.26 -16.32 -3.50
C GLN A 47 15.84 -14.89 -3.88
N HIS A 48 16.04 -14.49 -5.15
CA HIS A 48 15.61 -13.17 -5.63
C HIS A 48 14.08 -13.00 -5.56
N LYS A 49 13.33 -14.02 -5.96
CA LYS A 49 11.86 -13.98 -5.92
C LYS A 49 11.29 -14.07 -4.49
N ALA A 50 11.98 -14.71 -3.55
CA ALA A 50 11.61 -14.69 -2.13
C ALA A 50 11.70 -13.27 -1.54
N ARG A 51 12.72 -12.48 -1.92
CA ARG A 51 12.81 -11.07 -1.55
C ARG A 51 11.65 -10.26 -2.12
N GLN A 52 11.25 -10.50 -3.37
CA GLN A 52 10.08 -9.85 -3.98
C GLN A 52 8.76 -10.19 -3.28
N ARG A 53 8.60 -11.44 -2.81
CA ARG A 53 7.43 -11.83 -2.01
C ARG A 53 7.40 -11.13 -0.65
N ARG A 54 8.54 -11.02 0.03
CA ARG A 54 8.64 -10.30 1.31
C ARG A 54 8.25 -8.83 1.15
N THR A 55 8.72 -8.16 0.10
CA THR A 55 8.33 -6.76 -0.15
C THR A 55 6.85 -6.63 -0.53
N GLY A 56 6.30 -7.59 -1.29
CA GLY A 56 4.86 -7.63 -1.58
C GLY A 56 4.00 -7.83 -0.33
N LEU A 57 4.36 -8.80 0.52
CA LEU A 57 3.68 -9.04 1.80
C LEU A 57 3.78 -7.84 2.74
N ALA A 58 4.95 -7.20 2.83
CA ALA A 58 5.13 -5.99 3.62
C ALA A 58 4.21 -4.85 3.14
N LEU A 59 4.08 -4.66 1.82
CA LEU A 59 3.14 -3.69 1.25
C LEU A 59 1.68 -4.02 1.54
N CYS A 60 1.28 -5.29 1.43
CA CYS A 60 -0.07 -5.71 1.78
C CYS A 60 -0.37 -5.45 3.28
N ALA A 61 0.58 -5.76 4.17
CA ALA A 61 0.43 -5.53 5.60
C ALA A 61 0.34 -4.02 5.93
N LEU A 62 1.21 -3.20 5.33
CA LEU A 62 1.16 -1.75 5.47
C LEU A 62 -0.16 -1.17 4.94
N GLY A 63 -0.62 -1.64 3.78
CA GLY A 63 -1.89 -1.25 3.19
C GLY A 63 -3.07 -1.59 4.10
N LEU A 64 -3.10 -2.80 4.64
CA LEU A 64 -4.11 -3.22 5.60
C LEU A 64 -4.09 -2.35 6.86
N ALA A 65 -2.91 -2.07 7.43
CA ALA A 65 -2.78 -1.19 8.58
C ALA A 65 -3.27 0.24 8.30
N ALA A 66 -3.00 0.78 7.11
CA ALA A 66 -3.50 2.09 6.69
C ALA A 66 -5.03 2.11 6.59
N VAL A 67 -5.64 1.08 6.01
CA VAL A 67 -7.10 0.95 5.92
C VAL A 67 -7.73 0.81 7.30
N LEU A 68 -7.17 -0.05 8.16
CA LEU A 68 -7.68 -0.26 9.52
C LEU A 68 -7.58 0.99 10.38
N SER A 69 -6.47 1.73 10.30
CA SER A 69 -6.34 3.01 11.03
C SER A 69 -7.32 4.07 10.52
N GLY A 70 -7.56 4.16 9.21
CA GLY A 70 -8.59 5.05 8.65
C GLY A 70 -10.00 4.66 9.08
N TYR A 71 -10.30 3.35 9.09
CA TYR A 71 -11.56 2.83 9.59
C TYR A 71 -11.77 3.15 11.07
N LEU A 72 -10.72 3.00 11.88
CA LEU A 72 -10.75 3.31 13.31
C LEU A 72 -10.99 4.81 13.56
N LEU A 73 -10.34 5.69 12.78
CA LEU A 73 -10.59 7.14 12.80
C LEU A 73 -12.03 7.50 12.46
N TYR A 74 -12.64 6.75 11.53
CA TYR A 74 -13.99 7.03 11.06
C TYR A 74 -15.06 6.58 12.06
N TYR A 75 -14.92 5.40 12.66
CA TYR A 75 -15.98 4.79 13.48
C TYR A 75 -15.70 4.76 15.00
N PHE A 76 -14.44 4.70 15.42
CA PHE A 76 -14.09 4.24 16.77
C PHE A 76 -13.00 5.06 17.48
N ALA A 77 -12.64 6.25 17.00
CA ALA A 77 -11.56 7.05 17.60
C ALA A 77 -12.08 7.97 18.73
N PRO A 78 -11.91 7.60 20.02
CA PRO A 78 -12.16 8.51 21.13
C PRO A 78 -11.13 9.65 21.11
N GLU A 79 -11.46 10.78 21.74
CA GLU A 79 -10.67 12.01 21.54
C GLU A 79 -9.24 11.95 22.08
N ASP A 80 -8.98 11.11 23.07
CA ASP A 80 -7.63 10.85 23.60
C ASP A 80 -6.75 10.06 22.62
N LEU A 81 -7.34 9.18 21.79
CA LEU A 81 -6.61 8.36 20.82
C LEU A 81 -6.64 8.93 19.40
N ARG A 82 -7.59 9.82 19.08
CA ARG A 82 -7.81 10.35 17.72
C ARG A 82 -6.54 10.94 17.12
N ALA A 83 -5.80 11.73 17.89
CA ALA A 83 -4.54 12.32 17.43
C ALA A 83 -3.48 11.26 17.12
N ALA A 84 -3.29 10.29 18.02
CA ALA A 84 -2.30 9.23 17.84
C ALA A 84 -2.60 8.33 16.63
N ILE A 85 -3.88 7.95 16.45
CA ILE A 85 -4.32 7.17 15.30
C ILE A 85 -4.18 8.01 14.02
N GLY A 86 -4.50 9.31 14.07
CA GLY A 86 -4.35 10.25 12.97
C GLY A 86 -2.92 10.33 12.43
N TRP A 87 -1.96 10.56 13.33
CA TRP A 87 -0.54 10.59 12.98
C TRP A 87 -0.04 9.24 12.46
N SER A 88 -0.51 8.13 13.05
CA SER A 88 -0.17 6.79 12.60
C SER A 88 -0.68 6.51 11.18
N HIS A 89 -1.94 6.87 10.89
CA HIS A 89 -2.55 6.75 9.57
C HIS A 89 -1.79 7.56 8.51
N ALA A 90 -1.46 8.81 8.84
CA ALA A 90 -0.68 9.68 7.96
C ALA A 90 0.72 9.10 7.66
N ALA A 91 1.42 8.62 8.68
CA ALA A 91 2.74 8.00 8.52
C ALA A 91 2.67 6.73 7.65
N LEU A 92 1.69 5.86 7.88
CA LEU A 92 1.46 4.67 7.05
C LEU A 92 1.19 5.02 5.60
N GLY A 93 0.35 6.04 5.35
CA GLY A 93 0.05 6.55 4.01
C GLY A 93 1.30 7.08 3.29
N LEU A 94 2.14 7.86 3.97
CA LEU A 94 3.40 8.38 3.42
C LEU A 94 4.38 7.25 3.08
N VAL A 95 4.53 6.28 3.97
CA VAL A 95 5.39 5.10 3.73
C VAL A 95 4.88 4.30 2.52
N LEU A 96 3.57 4.08 2.41
CA LEU A 96 2.98 3.41 1.26
C LEU A 96 3.22 4.18 -0.05
N ALA A 97 3.01 5.50 -0.05
CA ALA A 97 3.23 6.35 -1.21
C ALA A 97 4.68 6.28 -1.71
N GLY A 98 5.66 6.16 -0.81
CA GLY A 98 7.07 5.97 -1.15
C GLY A 98 7.43 4.55 -1.61
N LEU A 99 6.90 3.51 -0.95
CA LEU A 99 7.30 2.12 -1.21
C LEU A 99 6.60 1.50 -2.43
N LEU A 100 5.36 1.91 -2.76
CA LEU A 100 4.62 1.35 -3.90
C LEU A 100 5.39 1.52 -5.23
N PRO A 101 5.86 2.73 -5.60
CA PRO A 101 6.63 2.94 -6.83
C PRO A 101 7.93 2.13 -6.84
N LEU A 102 8.62 2.04 -5.70
CA LEU A 102 9.86 1.27 -5.58
C LEU A 102 9.66 -0.23 -5.79
N HIS A 103 8.49 -0.77 -5.40
CA HIS A 103 8.16 -2.17 -5.65
C HIS A 103 7.84 -2.44 -7.13
N GLY A 104 7.24 -1.47 -7.83
CA GLY A 104 6.95 -1.54 -9.26
C GLY A 104 8.19 -1.37 -10.14
N TRP A 105 9.03 -0.38 -9.84
CA TRP A 105 10.21 -0.03 -10.66
C TRP A 105 11.24 -1.17 -10.73
N ARG A 106 11.40 -1.94 -9.65
CA ARG A 106 12.28 -3.12 -9.61
C ARG A 106 11.83 -4.28 -10.52
N ARG A 107 10.67 -4.17 -11.17
CA ARG A 107 10.17 -5.10 -12.19
C ARG A 107 10.46 -4.65 -13.62
N GLY A 108 10.77 -3.38 -13.83
CA GLY A 108 10.90 -2.73 -15.14
C GLY A 108 12.33 -2.51 -15.63
N ALA A 109 13.31 -3.28 -15.16
CA ALA A 109 14.61 -3.35 -15.83
C ALA A 109 14.58 -4.53 -16.83
N PRO A 110 14.08 -4.34 -18.06
CA PRO A 110 14.41 -5.26 -19.13
C PRO A 110 15.94 -5.27 -19.27
N GLY A 111 16.49 -6.46 -19.50
CA GLY A 111 17.90 -6.61 -19.81
C GLY A 111 18.29 -5.61 -20.89
N ARG A 112 19.42 -4.93 -20.66
CA ARG A 112 20.22 -4.41 -21.76
C ARG A 112 20.67 -5.63 -22.57
N GLU A 113 19.87 -6.07 -23.53
CA GLU A 113 20.34 -6.94 -24.60
C GLU A 113 21.25 -6.08 -25.48
N ARG A 114 22.55 -6.32 -25.35
CA ARG A 114 23.56 -6.04 -26.37
C ARG A 114 23.75 -7.31 -27.18
#